data_AF-A0A9N8E8F0-F1
#
_entry.id   AF-A0A9N8E8F0-F1
#
_cell.length_a   1.000
_cell.length_b   1.000
_cell.length_c   1.000
_cell.angle_alpha   90.00
_cell.angle_beta   90.00
_cell.angle_gamma   90.00
#
_symmetry.space_group_name_H-M   'P 1'
#
loop_
_entity.id
_entity.type
_entity.pdbx_description
1 polymer ?
#
loop_
_entity_poly.entity_id
_entity_poly.type
_entity_poly.pdbx_seq_one_letter_code
_entity_poly.pdbx_strand_id
1 'polypeptide(L)'
;MSTPRMIRLCRRRGVWLPRRQLSSINVRHQQPQWTPPPPPTSPAIVSTNPVALPFLHSRKKLAPACLDPSELKDHTDKILQTAVGDLIPFPRHHGTLDRSTTDEGAWTIGENSVQQVEYLMRGHAAQIPGTLWQGWSNSGNGDTSGSSSDPLTCLEAMDALLERMAEEGTYYMQEDGVYDDDDDDLMLDFASPGATVNMYDIFLDSLAVTAEQVGDPRQFSARKASNLLTARHAFDVFELLYQRHSLDGGEESNDNKFTLPTQISYNAVLRTVANLHFDGQSEVHRDLALMVAFSTDNAMQQSKTLERNSATFAYLLQVIAKYIPACEFRGNVAHALWMQAKSSGVYNDQVMDAYFQAHEPSNSARHDEWLEKNLKGFDWRTEVPQRWRRRVQKYRMVPKQTTY
;
A
#
# COMPACT_ATOMS: atom_id res chain seq x y z
N MET A 1 -36.69 -0.70 6.48
CA MET A 1 -35.34 -0.73 7.08
C MET A 1 -34.60 -1.89 6.46
N SER A 2 -33.75 -1.59 5.50
CA SER A 2 -33.12 -2.59 4.61
C SER A 2 -31.71 -2.88 5.11
N THR A 3 -31.46 -4.13 5.50
CA THR A 3 -30.15 -4.65 5.89
C THR A 3 -29.23 -4.85 4.67
N PRO A 4 -27.94 -4.51 4.75
CA PRO A 4 -27.01 -4.76 3.63
C PRO A 4 -26.57 -6.23 3.59
N ARG A 5 -26.50 -6.77 2.37
CA ARG A 5 -26.07 -8.15 2.06
C ARG A 5 -24.53 -8.25 2.14
N MET A 6 -24.02 -9.20 2.93
CA MET A 6 -22.63 -9.67 2.84
C MET A 6 -22.39 -10.37 1.49
N ILE A 7 -21.30 -10.01 0.82
CA ILE A 7 -20.77 -10.70 -0.34
C ILE A 7 -20.12 -12.00 0.12
N ARG A 8 -20.61 -13.14 -0.40
CA ARG A 8 -19.96 -14.46 -0.24
C ARG A 8 -19.00 -14.68 -1.40
N LEU A 9 -17.71 -14.83 -1.09
CA LEU A 9 -16.71 -15.37 -2.01
C LEU A 9 -16.93 -16.89 -2.18
N CYS A 10 -17.34 -17.31 -3.38
CA CYS A 10 -17.49 -18.71 -3.76
C CYS A 10 -16.14 -19.31 -4.22
N ARG A 11 -15.67 -20.35 -3.54
CA ARG A 11 -14.59 -21.24 -4.03
C ARG A 11 -15.15 -22.23 -5.05
N ARG A 12 -14.62 -22.24 -6.28
CA ARG A 12 -14.79 -23.36 -7.24
C ARG A 12 -13.55 -24.25 -7.22
N ARG A 13 -13.76 -25.57 -7.13
CA ARG A 13 -12.72 -26.61 -7.29
C ARG A 13 -12.71 -27.09 -8.73
N GLY A 14 -11.57 -26.97 -9.42
CA GLY A 14 -11.35 -27.52 -10.76
C GLY A 14 -10.83 -28.97 -10.72
N VAL A 15 -11.39 -29.81 -11.58
CA VAL A 15 -11.03 -31.21 -11.82
C VAL A 15 -10.07 -31.27 -13.02
N TRP A 16 -9.00 -32.07 -12.91
CA TRP A 16 -7.98 -32.27 -13.95
C TRP A 16 -8.38 -33.34 -14.97
N LEU A 17 -8.19 -33.06 -16.27
CA LEU A 17 -8.06 -34.07 -17.34
C LEU A 17 -6.97 -33.65 -18.37
N PRO A 18 -6.40 -34.60 -19.14
CA PRO A 18 -5.03 -34.49 -19.65
C PRO A 18 -4.89 -34.13 -21.14
N ARG A 19 -3.77 -33.46 -21.40
CA ARG A 19 -3.15 -33.04 -22.68
C ARG A 19 -3.17 -34.10 -23.79
N ARG A 20 -3.58 -33.70 -25.00
CA ARG A 20 -3.26 -34.39 -26.27
C ARG A 20 -2.40 -33.52 -27.18
N GLN A 21 -1.61 -34.19 -28.01
CA GLN A 21 -0.45 -33.71 -28.76
C GLN A 21 -0.73 -33.62 -30.27
N LEU A 22 0.02 -32.72 -30.95
CA LEU A 22 0.36 -32.67 -32.40
C LEU A 22 -0.78 -32.19 -33.34
N SER A 23 -0.59 -31.28 -34.30
CA SER A 23 0.43 -31.26 -35.37
C SER A 23 0.30 -29.99 -36.26
N SER A 24 1.39 -29.67 -36.96
CA SER A 24 1.62 -28.62 -37.96
C SER A 24 0.74 -28.67 -39.22
N ILE A 25 0.43 -27.52 -39.83
CA ILE A 25 0.34 -27.31 -41.29
C ILE A 25 0.69 -25.84 -41.62
N ASN A 26 1.42 -25.67 -42.72
CA ASN A 26 2.03 -24.45 -43.24
C ASN A 26 1.35 -24.13 -44.58
N VAL A 27 0.76 -22.95 -44.77
CA VAL A 27 0.32 -22.46 -46.10
C VAL A 27 0.53 -20.95 -46.22
N ARG A 28 1.49 -20.57 -47.07
CA ARG A 28 1.68 -19.23 -47.61
C ARG A 28 0.59 -18.90 -48.64
N HIS A 29 -0.05 -17.75 -48.51
CA HIS A 29 -0.63 -17.02 -49.65
C HIS A 29 -0.29 -15.53 -49.52
N GLN A 30 0.43 -15.02 -50.53
CA GLN A 30 0.67 -13.60 -50.74
C GLN A 30 -0.52 -13.00 -51.50
N GLN A 31 -1.00 -11.85 -51.05
CA GLN A 31 -1.84 -10.95 -51.84
C GLN A 31 -1.49 -9.47 -51.58
N PRO A 32 -1.81 -8.59 -52.54
CA PRO A 32 -1.01 -7.41 -52.87
C PRO A 32 -1.32 -6.17 -52.03
N GLN A 33 -0.29 -5.33 -51.90
CA GLN A 33 -0.28 -4.07 -51.17
C GLN A 33 -1.28 -3.04 -51.72
N TRP A 34 -2.08 -2.48 -50.81
CA TRP A 34 -2.87 -1.27 -51.03
C TRP A 34 -2.27 -0.16 -50.16
N THR A 35 -1.81 0.94 -50.76
CA THR A 35 -1.28 2.10 -50.01
C THR A 35 -2.35 3.18 -49.88
N PRO A 36 -2.83 3.51 -48.66
CA PRO A 36 -3.70 4.65 -48.45
C PRO A 36 -2.93 5.98 -48.50
N PRO A 37 -3.62 7.11 -48.79
CA PRO A 37 -3.01 8.43 -48.84
C PRO A 37 -2.51 8.90 -47.45
N PRO A 38 -1.52 9.81 -47.40
CA PRO A 38 -0.93 10.26 -46.15
C PRO A 38 -1.95 11.04 -45.30
N PRO A 39 -1.97 10.83 -43.98
CA PRO A 39 -2.83 11.60 -43.07
C PRO A 39 -2.37 13.06 -42.97
N PRO A 40 -3.28 13.98 -42.61
CA PRO A 40 -2.95 15.38 -42.39
C PRO A 40 -1.90 15.52 -41.28
N THR A 41 -0.94 16.40 -41.52
CA THR A 41 0.18 16.71 -40.64
C THR A 41 -0.32 17.15 -39.26
N SER A 42 -0.21 16.27 -38.26
CA SER A 42 -0.37 16.63 -36.85
C SER A 42 0.67 17.67 -36.45
N PRO A 43 0.32 18.63 -35.57
CA PRO A 43 1.27 19.60 -35.06
C PRO A 43 2.45 18.89 -34.40
N ALA A 44 3.66 19.37 -34.70
CA ALA A 44 4.90 18.81 -34.19
C ALA A 44 4.87 18.70 -32.66
N ILE A 45 4.91 17.45 -32.17
CA ILE A 45 5.22 17.16 -30.78
C ILE A 45 6.62 17.74 -30.54
N VAL A 46 6.68 18.78 -29.71
CA VAL A 46 7.95 19.35 -29.24
C VAL A 46 8.66 18.22 -28.51
N SER A 47 9.72 17.71 -29.11
CA SER A 47 10.65 16.76 -28.49
C SER A 47 11.31 17.46 -27.30
N THR A 48 10.69 17.39 -26.14
CA THR A 48 11.34 17.68 -24.88
C THR A 48 12.32 16.55 -24.65
N ASN A 49 13.62 16.84 -24.69
CA ASN A 49 14.65 15.89 -24.25
C ASN A 49 14.19 15.30 -22.91
N PRO A 50 14.11 13.96 -22.77
CA PRO A 50 13.70 13.36 -21.51
C PRO A 50 14.68 13.84 -20.45
N VAL A 51 14.16 14.54 -19.44
CA VAL A 51 14.93 14.88 -18.25
C VAL A 51 15.44 13.54 -17.73
N ALA A 52 16.75 13.33 -17.78
CA ALA A 52 17.39 12.14 -17.26
C ALA A 52 17.28 12.17 -15.73
N LEU A 53 16.11 11.77 -15.24
CA LEU A 53 15.86 11.62 -13.82
C LEU A 53 16.74 10.47 -13.31
N PRO A 54 17.31 10.58 -12.10
CA PRO A 54 18.28 9.61 -11.59
C PRO A 54 17.57 8.32 -11.14
N PHE A 55 16.97 7.57 -12.06
CA PHE A 55 16.12 6.43 -11.71
C PHE A 55 16.85 5.10 -11.50
N LEU A 56 18.14 5.02 -11.80
CA LEU A 56 18.90 3.78 -11.62
C LEU A 56 19.05 3.46 -10.13
N HIS A 57 18.19 2.57 -9.65
CA HIS A 57 18.23 2.04 -8.29
C HIS A 57 19.52 1.24 -8.08
N SER A 58 20.47 1.83 -7.36
CA SER A 58 21.53 1.03 -6.77
C SER A 58 20.94 0.24 -5.60
N ARG A 59 21.05 -1.09 -5.59
CA ARG A 59 20.68 -1.96 -4.44
C ARG A 59 21.30 -1.55 -3.09
N LYS A 60 22.29 -0.65 -3.11
CA LYS A 60 23.01 -0.15 -1.92
C LYS A 60 22.61 1.27 -1.51
N LYS A 61 21.79 1.97 -2.29
CA LYS A 61 21.35 3.34 -2.01
C LYS A 61 19.84 3.39 -1.95
N LEU A 62 19.33 4.23 -1.06
CA LEU A 62 17.91 4.53 -0.99
C LEU A 62 17.42 5.05 -2.36
N ALA A 63 16.21 4.65 -2.76
CA ALA A 63 15.60 5.16 -3.99
C ALA A 63 15.50 6.70 -3.93
N PRO A 64 15.82 7.44 -5.00
CA PRO A 64 15.83 8.89 -4.94
C PRO A 64 14.42 9.45 -4.71
N ALA A 65 14.35 10.66 -4.13
CA ALA A 65 13.14 11.41 -3.87
C ALA A 65 13.30 12.84 -4.40
N CYS A 66 12.21 13.47 -4.83
CA CYS A 66 12.20 14.88 -5.21
C CYS A 66 12.20 15.75 -3.97
N LEU A 67 13.32 16.41 -3.68
CA LEU A 67 13.48 17.23 -2.47
C LEU A 67 13.27 18.72 -2.71
N ASP A 68 13.38 19.18 -3.97
CA ASP A 68 13.06 20.56 -4.31
C ASP A 68 11.53 20.74 -4.33
N PRO A 69 10.96 21.58 -3.45
CA PRO A 69 9.51 21.77 -3.39
C PRO A 69 8.91 22.34 -4.68
N SER A 70 9.68 23.14 -5.44
CA SER A 70 9.21 23.74 -6.69
C SER A 70 9.13 22.69 -7.79
N GLU A 71 10.20 21.92 -7.98
CA GLU A 71 10.25 20.78 -8.91
C GLU A 71 9.17 19.74 -8.57
N LEU A 72 9.02 19.39 -7.28
CA LEU A 72 8.03 18.42 -6.83
C LEU A 72 6.62 18.85 -7.22
N LYS A 73 6.28 20.12 -6.99
CA LYS A 73 4.97 20.66 -7.36
C LYS A 73 4.77 20.67 -8.87
N ASP A 74 5.72 21.22 -9.62
CA ASP A 74 5.61 21.36 -11.08
C ASP A 74 5.46 20.00 -11.77
N HIS A 75 6.24 19.00 -11.33
CA HIS A 75 6.15 17.64 -11.86
C HIS A 75 4.86 16.93 -11.43
N THR A 76 4.37 17.15 -10.21
CA THR A 76 3.08 16.62 -9.76
C THR A 76 1.95 17.20 -10.62
N ASP A 77 1.90 18.52 -10.77
CA ASP A 77 0.88 19.21 -11.57
C ASP A 77 0.93 18.74 -13.03
N LYS A 78 2.13 18.54 -13.60
CA LYS A 78 2.29 18.00 -14.96
C LYS A 78 1.69 16.61 -15.12
N ILE A 79 1.92 15.69 -14.17
CA ILE A 79 1.34 14.34 -14.23
C ILE A 79 -0.19 14.42 -14.11
N LEU A 80 -0.71 15.19 -13.16
CA LEU A 80 -2.15 15.31 -12.92
C LEU A 80 -2.89 15.98 -14.08
N GLN A 81 -2.21 16.86 -14.85
CA GLN A 81 -2.77 17.50 -16.04
C GLN A 81 -2.62 16.68 -17.33
N THR A 82 -1.82 15.61 -17.32
CA THR A 82 -1.65 14.75 -18.49
C THR A 82 -2.91 13.93 -18.72
N ALA A 83 -3.44 13.93 -19.96
CA ALA A 83 -4.68 13.23 -20.28
C ALA A 83 -4.56 11.71 -20.05
N VAL A 84 -5.67 11.07 -19.67
CA VAL A 84 -5.72 9.63 -19.45
C VAL A 84 -5.39 8.89 -20.74
N GLY A 85 -4.43 7.96 -20.68
CA GLY A 85 -3.87 7.23 -21.81
C GLY A 85 -2.59 7.84 -22.41
N ASP A 86 -2.22 9.07 -22.01
CA ASP A 86 -1.01 9.75 -22.50
C ASP A 86 0.15 9.66 -21.50
N LEU A 87 -0.11 9.32 -20.23
CA LEU A 87 0.95 9.27 -19.20
C LEU A 87 1.91 8.11 -19.44
N ILE A 88 1.41 6.99 -19.94
CA ILE A 88 2.21 5.87 -20.39
C ILE A 88 2.10 5.89 -21.93
N PRO A 89 3.17 6.18 -22.67
CA PRO A 89 3.07 6.37 -24.11
C PRO A 89 3.07 5.02 -24.80
N PHE A 90 1.92 4.36 -24.86
CA PHE A 90 1.79 3.12 -25.61
C PHE A 90 1.46 3.42 -27.07
N PRO A 91 2.26 2.92 -28.04
CA PRO A 91 1.93 3.11 -29.45
C PRO A 91 0.61 2.41 -29.76
N ARG A 92 -0.44 3.18 -30.05
CA ARG A 92 -1.71 2.67 -30.60
C ARG A 92 -1.44 1.99 -31.92
N HIS A 93 -1.16 0.69 -31.88
CA HIS A 93 -0.85 -0.07 -33.07
C HIS A 93 -2.13 -0.46 -33.78
N HIS A 94 -2.47 0.27 -34.85
CA HIS A 94 -3.56 -0.04 -35.77
C HIS A 94 -3.28 -1.27 -36.67
N GLY A 95 -2.53 -2.27 -36.19
CA GLY A 95 -2.18 -3.46 -36.96
C GLY A 95 -1.94 -4.68 -36.08
N THR A 96 -2.19 -5.87 -36.65
CA THR A 96 -1.92 -7.19 -36.04
C THR A 96 -0.45 -7.31 -35.67
N LEU A 97 -0.11 -6.96 -34.42
CA LEU A 97 1.23 -7.16 -33.88
C LEU A 97 1.36 -8.55 -33.27
N ASP A 98 2.59 -9.05 -33.33
CA ASP A 98 3.01 -10.29 -32.69
C ASP A 98 2.96 -10.12 -31.17
N ARG A 99 1.94 -10.72 -30.54
CA ARG A 99 1.62 -10.69 -29.09
C ARG A 99 2.83 -10.97 -28.18
N SER A 100 3.81 -11.73 -28.68
CA SER A 100 5.03 -12.06 -27.92
C SER A 100 5.99 -10.88 -27.70
N THR A 101 5.87 -9.82 -28.51
CA THR A 101 6.69 -8.60 -28.38
C THR A 101 6.01 -7.47 -27.61
N THR A 102 4.70 -7.59 -27.31
CA THR A 102 3.92 -6.52 -26.68
C THR A 102 3.99 -6.52 -25.15
N ASP A 103 4.12 -7.69 -24.51
CA ASP A 103 3.98 -7.80 -23.05
C ASP A 103 5.22 -7.28 -22.29
N GLU A 104 6.43 -7.68 -22.68
CA GLU A 104 7.67 -7.09 -22.13
C GLU A 104 7.82 -5.60 -22.54
N GLY A 105 7.27 -5.23 -23.69
CA GLY A 105 7.26 -3.85 -24.18
C GLY A 105 6.42 -2.92 -23.31
N ALA A 106 5.20 -3.33 -22.93
CA ALA A 106 4.29 -2.50 -22.13
C ALA A 106 4.86 -2.12 -20.77
N TRP A 107 5.49 -3.06 -20.08
CA TRP A 107 6.18 -2.78 -18.81
C TRP A 107 7.35 -1.85 -18.98
N THR A 108 8.20 -2.10 -19.97
CA THR A 108 9.37 -1.25 -20.24
C THR A 108 8.96 0.17 -20.61
N ILE A 109 7.83 0.34 -21.30
CA ILE A 109 7.26 1.64 -21.67
C ILE A 109 6.70 2.36 -20.43
N GLY A 110 5.94 1.65 -19.59
CA GLY A 110 5.33 2.19 -18.38
C GLY A 110 6.30 2.42 -17.21
N GLU A 111 7.45 1.74 -17.22
CA GLU A 111 8.42 1.79 -16.12
C GLU A 111 8.88 3.21 -15.81
N ASN A 112 9.14 4.04 -16.82
CA ASN A 112 9.56 5.43 -16.61
C ASN A 112 8.49 6.26 -15.89
N SER A 113 7.23 6.13 -16.29
CA SER A 113 6.12 6.86 -15.68
C SER A 113 5.85 6.37 -14.25
N VAL A 114 5.91 5.06 -14.03
CA VAL A 114 5.81 4.43 -12.70
C VAL A 114 6.92 4.95 -11.79
N GLN A 115 8.18 4.89 -12.23
CA GLN A 115 9.33 5.37 -11.45
C GLN A 115 9.25 6.87 -11.18
N GLN A 116 8.74 7.67 -12.13
CA GLN A 116 8.51 9.09 -11.95
C GLN A 116 7.45 9.36 -10.87
N VAL A 117 6.29 8.69 -10.92
CA VAL A 117 5.25 8.87 -9.89
C VAL A 117 5.77 8.43 -8.52
N GLU A 118 6.46 7.29 -8.43
CA GLU A 118 7.06 6.87 -7.16
C GLU A 118 8.07 7.89 -6.63
N TYR A 119 8.89 8.48 -7.51
CA TYR A 119 9.87 9.52 -7.15
C TYR A 119 9.19 10.75 -6.53
N LEU A 120 8.04 11.17 -7.08
CA LEU A 120 7.24 12.28 -6.54
C LEU A 120 6.55 11.90 -5.24
N MET A 121 5.96 10.70 -5.13
CA MET A 121 5.34 10.23 -3.89
C MET A 121 6.35 10.17 -2.73
N ARG A 122 7.57 9.70 -3.00
CA ARG A 122 8.67 9.76 -2.01
C ARG A 122 9.02 11.20 -1.62
N GLY A 123 8.96 12.13 -2.56
CA GLY A 123 9.17 13.56 -2.31
C GLY A 123 8.12 14.14 -1.36
N HIS A 124 6.84 13.94 -1.65
CA HIS A 124 5.73 14.36 -0.78
C HIS A 124 5.79 13.70 0.60
N ALA A 125 6.06 12.39 0.67
CA ALA A 125 6.20 11.68 1.94
C ALA A 125 7.40 12.18 2.77
N ALA A 126 8.52 12.56 2.14
CA ALA A 126 9.68 13.11 2.83
C ALA A 126 9.42 14.49 3.45
N GLN A 127 8.40 15.21 3.00
CA GLN A 127 7.97 16.48 3.57
C GLN A 127 7.08 16.31 4.82
N ILE A 128 6.53 15.11 5.05
CA ILE A 128 5.72 14.79 6.22
C ILE A 128 6.66 14.29 7.35
N PRO A 129 6.79 15.00 8.47
CA PRO A 129 7.69 14.58 9.55
C PRO A 129 7.29 13.22 10.13
N GLY A 130 8.23 12.33 10.44
CA GLY A 130 7.93 11.04 11.08
C GLY A 130 7.56 9.89 10.11
N THR A 131 7.39 10.16 8.82
CA THR A 131 7.35 9.09 7.81
C THR A 131 8.69 8.38 7.73
N LEU A 132 8.71 7.13 7.28
CA LEU A 132 9.99 6.43 7.07
C LEU A 132 10.84 7.13 5.98
N TRP A 133 10.24 8.02 5.17
CA TRP A 133 10.80 8.74 4.05
C TRP A 133 11.43 10.08 4.44
N GLN A 134 11.12 10.61 5.63
CA GLN A 134 11.70 11.85 6.13
C GLN A 134 13.25 11.82 6.19
N GLY A 135 13.83 10.64 6.43
CA GLY A 135 15.29 10.45 6.49
C GLY A 135 16.05 10.86 5.22
N TRP A 136 15.35 11.00 4.09
CA TRP A 136 15.92 11.46 2.82
C TRP A 136 16.23 12.95 2.82
N SER A 137 15.41 13.78 3.50
CA SER A 137 15.59 15.23 3.57
C SER A 137 16.79 15.61 4.47
N ASN A 138 16.96 14.91 5.59
CA ASN A 138 17.95 15.26 6.62
C ASN A 138 19.41 14.92 6.27
N SER A 139 19.68 14.35 5.10
CA SER A 139 21.04 13.95 4.69
C SER A 139 21.85 15.09 4.06
N GLY A 140 21.23 16.25 3.78
CA GLY A 140 21.92 17.46 3.30
C GLY A 140 21.95 18.54 4.38
N ASN A 141 23.16 18.96 4.80
CA ASN A 141 23.49 20.10 5.68
C ASN A 141 22.32 21.00 6.13
N GLY A 142 21.72 20.67 7.28
CA GLY A 142 21.64 21.55 8.46
C GLY A 142 20.79 22.83 8.46
N ASP A 143 20.29 23.33 7.34
CA ASP A 143 19.58 24.64 7.30
C ASP A 143 18.30 24.60 6.45
N THR A 144 17.40 23.66 6.74
CA THR A 144 16.04 23.66 6.16
C THR A 144 15.07 24.43 7.07
N SER A 145 15.21 25.76 7.05
CA SER A 145 14.14 26.70 7.43
C SER A 145 13.11 26.90 6.30
N GLY A 146 13.12 26.02 5.29
CA GLY A 146 12.13 25.99 4.23
C GLY A 146 10.76 25.62 4.80
N SER A 147 9.77 26.46 4.49
CA SER A 147 8.34 26.25 4.78
C SER A 147 7.97 24.77 4.70
N SER A 148 7.79 24.11 5.85
CA SER A 148 7.25 22.75 5.89
C SER A 148 5.90 22.80 5.20
N SER A 149 5.76 22.10 4.08
CA SER A 149 4.46 21.91 3.45
C SER A 149 3.52 21.27 4.46
N ASP A 150 2.25 21.69 4.38
CA ASP A 150 1.19 21.13 5.19
C ASP A 150 1.05 19.63 4.88
N PRO A 151 1.18 18.72 5.88
CA PRO A 151 1.09 17.28 5.67
C PRO A 151 -0.16 16.83 4.91
N LEU A 152 -1.29 17.54 5.11
CA LEU A 152 -2.53 17.27 4.39
C LEU A 152 -2.41 17.58 2.90
N THR A 153 -1.75 18.68 2.53
CA THR A 153 -1.50 19.02 1.13
C THR A 153 -0.63 17.96 0.46
N CYS A 154 0.39 17.44 1.15
CA CYS A 154 1.22 16.33 0.64
C CYS A 154 0.39 15.04 0.46
N LEU A 155 -0.48 14.70 1.41
CA LEU A 155 -1.39 13.56 1.28
C LEU A 155 -2.35 13.71 0.11
N GLU A 156 -2.98 14.87 -0.06
CA GLU A 156 -3.90 15.13 -1.17
C GLU A 156 -3.22 14.98 -2.54
N ALA A 157 -1.96 15.42 -2.65
CA ALA A 157 -1.17 15.24 -3.86
C ALA A 157 -0.85 13.76 -4.13
N MET A 158 -0.47 13.00 -3.10
CA MET A 158 -0.18 11.56 -3.23
C MET A 158 -1.42 10.72 -3.56
N ASP A 159 -2.57 11.06 -2.96
CA ASP A 159 -3.87 10.44 -3.25
C ASP A 159 -4.25 10.66 -4.73
N ALA A 160 -4.15 11.90 -5.21
CA ALA A 160 -4.41 12.22 -6.61
C ALA A 160 -3.45 11.51 -7.59
N LEU A 161 -2.18 11.33 -7.21
CA LEU A 161 -1.21 10.56 -8.01
C LEU A 161 -1.57 9.08 -8.07
N LEU A 162 -2.05 8.48 -6.97
CA LEU A 162 -2.54 7.10 -6.94
C LEU A 162 -3.78 6.93 -7.82
N GLU A 163 -4.77 7.81 -7.68
CA GLU A 163 -5.97 7.83 -8.53
C GLU A 163 -5.59 7.92 -10.01
N ARG A 164 -4.68 8.84 -10.35
CA ARG A 164 -4.21 9.01 -11.74
C ARG A 164 -3.56 7.75 -12.31
N MET A 165 -2.74 7.05 -11.52
CA MET A 165 -2.12 5.79 -11.92
C MET A 165 -3.13 4.65 -12.06
N ALA A 166 -4.19 4.64 -11.25
CA ALA A 166 -5.28 3.68 -11.36
C ALA A 166 -6.13 3.93 -12.63
N GLU A 167 -6.38 5.19 -12.97
CA GLU A 167 -7.06 5.59 -14.22
C GLU A 167 -6.27 5.14 -15.46
N GLU A 168 -4.95 5.35 -15.48
CA GLU A 168 -4.09 4.82 -16.55
C GLU A 168 -4.25 3.32 -16.70
N GLY A 169 -4.04 2.57 -15.61
CA GLY A 169 -4.13 1.10 -15.66
C GLY A 169 -5.50 0.60 -16.11
N THR A 170 -6.57 1.32 -15.78
CA THR A 170 -7.94 1.03 -16.23
C THR A 170 -8.13 1.32 -17.72
N TYR A 171 -7.63 2.47 -18.19
CA TYR A 171 -7.66 2.84 -19.61
C TYR A 171 -6.99 1.76 -20.48
N TYR A 172 -5.83 1.26 -20.03
CA TYR A 172 -5.14 0.15 -20.70
C TYR A 172 -5.99 -1.11 -20.83
N MET A 173 -6.61 -1.54 -19.73
CA MET A 173 -7.44 -2.75 -19.75
C MET A 173 -8.67 -2.61 -20.67
N GLN A 174 -9.15 -1.40 -20.93
CA GLN A 174 -10.30 -1.16 -21.80
C GLN A 174 -9.93 -1.14 -23.28
N GLU A 175 -8.79 -0.57 -23.66
CA GLU A 175 -8.37 -0.55 -25.09
C GLU A 175 -8.03 -1.95 -25.63
N ASP A 176 -7.48 -2.83 -24.78
CA ASP A 176 -7.17 -4.22 -25.18
C ASP A 176 -8.42 -5.12 -25.27
N GLY A 177 -9.57 -4.67 -24.75
CA GLY A 177 -10.79 -5.44 -24.52
C GLY A 177 -11.65 -5.79 -25.75
N VAL A 178 -11.11 -5.79 -26.97
CA VAL A 178 -11.79 -6.42 -28.13
C VAL A 178 -11.32 -7.87 -28.22
N TYR A 179 -11.62 -8.66 -27.19
CA TYR A 179 -11.47 -10.10 -27.24
C TYR A 179 -12.83 -10.69 -27.60
N ASP A 180 -12.91 -11.35 -28.76
CA ASP A 180 -14.03 -12.23 -29.07
C ASP A 180 -14.14 -13.28 -27.96
N ASP A 181 -15.35 -13.49 -27.43
CA ASP A 181 -15.70 -14.32 -26.25
C ASP A 181 -15.23 -15.80 -26.31
N ASP A 182 -14.47 -16.23 -27.32
CA ASP A 182 -14.13 -17.62 -27.59
C ASP A 182 -12.71 -18.04 -27.14
N ASP A 183 -11.84 -17.12 -26.70
CA ASP A 183 -10.47 -17.42 -26.21
C ASP A 183 -10.34 -17.30 -24.68
N ASP A 184 -11.19 -18.03 -23.95
CA ASP A 184 -11.30 -18.05 -22.47
C ASP A 184 -10.03 -18.53 -21.71
N ASP A 185 -9.01 -19.06 -22.39
CA ASP A 185 -7.85 -19.75 -21.75
C ASP A 185 -6.53 -18.95 -21.78
N LEU A 186 -6.50 -17.74 -22.35
CA LEU A 186 -5.31 -16.88 -22.34
C LEU A 186 -5.47 -15.76 -21.31
N MET A 187 -5.50 -16.16 -20.03
CA MET A 187 -5.28 -15.24 -18.92
C MET A 187 -3.99 -14.46 -19.18
N LEU A 188 -4.09 -13.14 -19.32
CA LEU A 188 -2.95 -12.22 -19.35
C LEU A 188 -2.07 -12.52 -18.13
N ASP A 189 -0.88 -13.09 -18.36
CA ASP A 189 0.07 -13.47 -17.30
C ASP A 189 0.67 -12.26 -16.56
N PHE A 190 0.27 -11.04 -16.92
CA PHE A 190 0.76 -9.82 -16.28
C PHE A 190 -0.28 -8.71 -16.23
N ALA A 191 -0.42 -8.07 -15.06
CA ALA A 191 -1.29 -6.91 -14.92
C ALA A 191 -0.77 -5.73 -15.76
N SER A 192 -1.69 -4.90 -16.25
CA SER A 192 -1.38 -3.65 -16.94
C SER A 192 -0.52 -2.73 -16.06
N PRO A 193 0.24 -1.78 -16.64
CA PRO A 193 0.93 -0.76 -15.86
C PRO A 193 -0.05 0.01 -14.95
N GLY A 194 0.36 0.28 -13.70
CA GLY A 194 -0.52 0.95 -12.73
C GLY A 194 0.19 1.27 -11.42
N ALA A 195 -0.58 1.66 -10.39
CA ALA A 195 -0.04 1.94 -9.07
C ALA A 195 0.64 0.69 -8.48
N THR A 196 1.89 0.84 -8.04
CA THR A 196 2.69 -0.27 -7.49
C THR A 196 2.42 -0.44 -6.00
N VAL A 197 2.77 -1.62 -5.47
CA VAL A 197 2.76 -1.86 -4.01
C VAL A 197 3.53 -0.78 -3.24
N ASN A 198 4.66 -0.33 -3.79
CA ASN A 198 5.49 0.68 -3.16
C ASN A 198 4.78 2.04 -3.07
N MET A 199 4.04 2.44 -4.11
CA MET A 199 3.21 3.65 -4.06
C MET A 199 2.18 3.58 -2.93
N TYR A 200 1.49 2.44 -2.80
CA TYR A 200 0.54 2.23 -1.71
C TYR A 200 1.21 2.25 -0.33
N ASP A 201 2.39 1.63 -0.18
CA ASP A 201 3.15 1.64 1.07
C ASP A 201 3.55 3.07 1.49
N ILE A 202 4.03 3.87 0.53
CA ILE A 202 4.41 5.27 0.76
C ILE A 202 3.20 6.08 1.24
N PHE A 203 2.06 5.92 0.56
CA PHE A 203 0.84 6.63 0.90
C PHE A 203 0.29 6.22 2.26
N LEU A 204 0.17 4.91 2.52
CA LEU A 204 -0.36 4.40 3.77
C LEU A 204 0.51 4.78 4.98
N ASP A 205 1.84 4.75 4.87
CA ASP A 205 2.72 5.25 5.94
C ASP A 205 2.52 6.74 6.20
N SER A 206 2.46 7.53 5.13
CA SER A 206 2.19 8.96 5.21
C SER A 206 0.83 9.26 5.85
N LEU A 207 -0.19 8.47 5.52
CA LEU A 207 -1.53 8.58 6.08
C LEU A 207 -1.51 8.30 7.59
N ALA A 208 -0.82 7.22 8.00
CA ALA A 208 -0.71 6.82 9.38
C ALA A 208 0.00 7.86 10.27
N VAL A 209 1.05 8.47 9.72
CA VAL A 209 1.81 9.53 10.39
C VAL A 209 1.01 10.83 10.47
N THR A 210 0.35 11.21 9.39
CA THR A 210 -0.46 12.44 9.36
C THR A 210 -1.67 12.33 10.30
N ALA A 211 -2.30 11.14 10.40
CA ALA A 211 -3.37 10.88 11.36
C ALA A 211 -2.94 11.14 12.82
N GLU A 212 -1.66 10.94 13.15
CA GLU A 212 -1.09 11.24 14.47
C GLU A 212 -0.95 12.75 14.71
N GLN A 213 -0.53 13.48 13.69
CA GLN A 213 -0.18 14.91 13.78
C GLN A 213 -1.39 15.83 13.77
N VAL A 214 -2.39 15.49 12.96
CA VAL A 214 -3.58 16.32 12.70
C VAL A 214 -4.51 16.34 13.92
N GLY A 215 -4.50 15.29 14.75
CA GLY A 215 -5.42 15.19 15.87
C GLY A 215 -6.87 15.06 15.40
N ASP A 216 -7.76 15.97 15.80
CA ASP A 216 -9.18 15.96 15.40
C ASP A 216 -9.36 16.52 13.97
N PRO A 217 -9.73 15.69 12.98
CA PRO A 217 -9.91 16.12 11.59
C PRO A 217 -11.02 17.16 11.41
N ARG A 218 -11.93 17.30 12.39
CA ARG A 218 -13.02 18.31 12.34
C ARG A 218 -12.51 19.74 12.46
N GLN A 219 -11.28 19.94 12.91
CA GLN A 219 -10.68 21.27 13.08
C GLN A 219 -10.18 21.87 11.75
N PHE A 220 -10.15 21.09 10.68
CA PHE A 220 -9.64 21.50 9.38
C PHE A 220 -10.78 22.06 8.53
N SER A 221 -10.56 23.23 7.93
CA SER A 221 -11.54 23.90 7.06
C SER A 221 -11.74 23.17 5.72
N ALA A 222 -10.78 22.33 5.32
CA ALA A 222 -10.82 21.57 4.08
C ALA A 222 -11.63 20.28 4.25
N ARG A 223 -12.80 20.19 3.61
CA ARG A 223 -13.62 18.95 3.54
C ARG A 223 -12.86 17.74 2.97
N LYS A 224 -11.82 17.97 2.17
CA LYS A 224 -11.05 16.89 1.53
C LYS A 224 -10.16 16.18 2.54
N ALA A 225 -9.47 16.92 3.42
CA ALA A 225 -8.70 16.37 4.53
C ALA A 225 -9.51 15.44 5.45
N SER A 226 -10.76 15.78 5.75
CA SER A 226 -11.64 14.94 6.59
C SER A 226 -12.03 13.62 5.94
N ASN A 227 -11.97 13.51 4.61
CA ASN A 227 -12.28 12.27 3.90
C ASN A 227 -11.07 11.32 3.86
N LEU A 228 -9.87 11.86 3.70
CA LEU A 228 -8.62 11.09 3.67
C LEU A 228 -8.31 10.47 5.04
N LEU A 229 -8.45 11.24 6.11
CA LEU A 229 -8.12 10.78 7.47
C LEU A 229 -9.26 10.01 8.11
N THR A 230 -9.61 8.87 7.53
CA THR A 230 -10.61 7.94 8.07
C THR A 230 -10.13 6.50 8.04
N ALA A 231 -10.66 5.68 8.96
CA ALA A 231 -10.36 4.24 8.97
C ALA A 231 -10.84 3.57 7.66
N ARG A 232 -11.96 4.06 7.09
CA ARG A 232 -12.49 3.52 5.83
C ARG A 232 -11.55 3.81 4.67
N HIS A 233 -11.08 5.04 4.50
CA HIS A 233 -10.19 5.39 3.39
C HIS A 233 -8.87 4.62 3.45
N ALA A 234 -8.27 4.48 4.65
CA ALA A 234 -7.08 3.65 4.83
C ALA A 234 -7.33 2.19 4.39
N PHE A 235 -8.52 1.65 4.67
CA PHE A 235 -8.91 0.31 4.25
C PHE A 235 -9.23 0.23 2.75
N ASP A 236 -9.85 1.24 2.16
CA ASP A 236 -10.12 1.30 0.71
C ASP A 236 -8.81 1.24 -0.09
N VAL A 237 -7.80 2.02 0.31
CA VAL A 237 -6.48 2.00 -0.31
C VAL A 237 -5.80 0.63 -0.14
N PHE A 238 -5.99 -0.01 1.00
CA PHE A 238 -5.51 -1.36 1.23
C PHE A 238 -6.26 -2.41 0.38
N GLU A 239 -7.56 -2.25 0.15
CA GLU A 239 -8.33 -3.08 -0.79
C GLU A 239 -7.82 -2.90 -2.24
N LEU A 240 -7.49 -1.68 -2.66
CA LEU A 240 -6.89 -1.41 -3.98
C LEU A 240 -5.53 -2.09 -4.13
N LEU A 241 -4.69 -2.09 -3.09
CA LEU A 241 -3.43 -2.85 -3.07
C LEU A 241 -3.67 -4.35 -3.28
N TYR A 242 -4.69 -4.94 -2.66
CA TYR A 242 -5.04 -6.35 -2.85
C TYR A 242 -5.60 -6.66 -4.23
N GLN A 243 -6.40 -5.73 -4.79
CA GLN A 243 -6.86 -5.85 -6.17
C GLN A 243 -5.67 -5.87 -7.11
N ARG A 244 -4.70 -4.97 -6.91
CA ARG A 244 -3.46 -4.97 -7.69
C ARG A 244 -2.70 -6.29 -7.57
N HIS A 245 -2.49 -6.77 -6.35
CA HIS A 245 -1.85 -8.06 -6.11
C HIS A 245 -2.58 -9.22 -6.81
N SER A 246 -3.92 -9.18 -6.85
CA SER A 246 -4.74 -10.18 -7.52
C SER A 246 -4.57 -10.13 -9.05
N LEU A 247 -4.47 -8.93 -9.63
CA LEU A 247 -4.16 -8.75 -11.05
C LEU A 247 -2.77 -9.27 -11.40
N ASP A 248 -1.80 -9.16 -10.48
CA ASP A 248 -0.44 -9.70 -10.65
C ASP A 248 -0.36 -11.23 -10.40
N GLY A 249 -1.50 -11.95 -10.40
CA GLY A 249 -1.59 -13.41 -10.25
C GLY A 249 -1.93 -13.93 -8.85
N GLY A 250 -2.08 -13.04 -7.86
CA GLY A 250 -2.49 -13.37 -6.49
C GLY A 250 -1.60 -14.37 -5.74
N GLU A 251 -2.02 -14.80 -4.54
CA GLU A 251 -1.25 -15.71 -3.67
C GLU A 251 -1.02 -17.12 -4.26
N GLU A 252 -1.66 -17.49 -5.37
CA GLU A 252 -1.52 -18.82 -5.99
C GLU A 252 -0.53 -18.85 -7.15
N SER A 253 -0.40 -17.77 -7.91
CA SER A 253 0.41 -17.73 -9.13
C SER A 253 1.47 -16.62 -9.14
N ASN A 254 1.40 -15.68 -8.20
CA ASN A 254 2.35 -14.57 -8.12
C ASN A 254 3.56 -14.92 -7.23
N ASP A 255 4.64 -15.35 -7.88
CA ASP A 255 5.94 -15.56 -7.21
C ASP A 255 6.75 -14.25 -7.06
N ASN A 256 6.27 -13.15 -7.63
CA ASN A 256 6.95 -11.87 -7.57
C ASN A 256 6.72 -11.18 -6.22
N LYS A 257 7.70 -11.31 -5.33
CA LYS A 257 7.71 -10.65 -4.02
C LYS A 257 7.51 -9.12 -4.04
N PHE A 258 7.71 -8.45 -5.18
CA PHE A 258 7.59 -7.00 -5.32
C PHE A 258 6.14 -6.54 -5.59
N THR A 259 5.25 -7.47 -5.94
CA THR A 259 3.82 -7.20 -6.18
C THR A 259 2.94 -7.79 -5.07
N LEU A 260 3.54 -8.27 -3.97
CA LEU A 260 2.85 -8.71 -2.77
C LEU A 260 2.67 -7.54 -1.80
N PRO A 261 1.51 -7.41 -1.12
CA PRO A 261 1.36 -6.50 0.02
C PRO A 261 2.48 -6.74 1.03
N THR A 262 3.06 -5.67 1.59
CA THR A 262 4.22 -5.78 2.49
C THR A 262 3.81 -5.62 3.94
N GLN A 263 4.69 -5.96 4.88
CA GLN A 263 4.47 -5.68 6.31
C GLN A 263 4.15 -4.19 6.57
N ILE A 264 4.66 -3.28 5.73
CA ILE A 264 4.42 -1.84 5.84
C ILE A 264 2.94 -1.56 5.61
N SER A 265 2.35 -2.09 4.53
CA SER A 265 0.97 -1.84 4.16
C SER A 265 0.00 -2.16 5.30
N TYR A 266 0.09 -3.38 5.87
CA TYR A 266 -0.80 -3.79 6.97
C TYR A 266 -0.56 -2.98 8.23
N ASN A 267 0.70 -2.80 8.63
CA ASN A 267 1.01 -2.06 9.85
C ASN A 267 0.66 -0.59 9.72
N ALA A 268 0.73 0.00 8.54
CA ALA A 268 0.34 1.37 8.28
C ALA A 268 -1.18 1.57 8.39
N VAL A 269 -2.00 0.64 7.89
CA VAL A 269 -3.46 0.66 8.12
C VAL A 269 -3.77 0.57 9.62
N LEU A 270 -3.18 -0.40 10.32
CA LEU A 270 -3.39 -0.55 11.77
C LEU A 270 -2.94 0.69 12.55
N ARG A 271 -1.78 1.25 12.19
CA ARG A 271 -1.25 2.50 12.78
C ARG A 271 -2.17 3.68 12.50
N THR A 272 -2.72 3.78 11.29
CA THR A 272 -3.69 4.83 10.94
C THR A 272 -4.88 4.75 11.88
N VAL A 273 -5.51 3.58 12.00
CA VAL A 273 -6.67 3.39 12.90
C VAL A 273 -6.29 3.68 14.37
N ALA A 274 -5.11 3.22 14.80
CA ALA A 274 -4.58 3.48 16.14
C ALA A 274 -4.31 4.97 16.40
N ASN A 275 -3.99 5.76 15.38
CA ASN A 275 -3.66 7.19 15.49
C ASN A 275 -4.87 8.11 15.33
N LEU A 276 -5.91 7.73 14.58
CA LEU A 276 -7.11 8.54 14.37
C LEU A 276 -7.77 9.01 15.67
N HIS A 277 -8.25 10.27 15.67
CA HIS A 277 -8.98 10.83 16.80
C HIS A 277 -10.33 10.15 17.01
N PHE A 278 -10.67 9.88 18.28
CA PHE A 278 -11.95 9.31 18.68
C PHE A 278 -12.47 10.00 19.94
N ASP A 279 -13.67 10.58 19.84
CA ASP A 279 -14.32 11.35 20.91
C ASP A 279 -15.12 10.47 21.90
N GLY A 280 -15.18 9.16 21.66
CA GLY A 280 -15.95 8.22 22.47
C GLY A 280 -17.47 8.25 22.22
N GLN A 281 -17.97 9.10 21.31
CA GLN A 281 -19.41 9.33 21.14
C GLN A 281 -19.99 8.58 19.94
N SER A 282 -19.23 8.42 18.85
CA SER A 282 -19.74 7.80 17.63
C SER A 282 -19.54 6.29 17.61
N GLU A 283 -20.61 5.53 17.88
CA GLU A 283 -20.59 4.07 17.78
C GLU A 283 -20.27 3.59 16.36
N VAL A 284 -20.76 4.30 15.33
CA VAL A 284 -20.47 3.96 13.93
C VAL A 284 -18.98 4.07 13.63
N HIS A 285 -18.32 5.14 14.12
CA HIS A 285 -16.86 5.29 13.93
C HIS A 285 -16.09 4.24 14.71
N ARG A 286 -16.52 3.94 15.95
CA ARG A 286 -15.95 2.88 16.78
C ARG A 286 -15.99 1.52 16.07
N ASP A 287 -17.17 1.13 15.62
CA ASP A 287 -17.40 -0.19 15.03
C ASP A 287 -16.67 -0.34 13.70
N LEU A 288 -16.65 0.73 12.88
CA LEU A 288 -15.86 0.77 11.64
C LEU A 288 -14.36 0.65 11.91
N ALA A 289 -13.82 1.39 12.88
CA ALA A 289 -12.41 1.33 13.24
C ALA A 289 -12.00 -0.07 13.71
N LEU A 290 -12.79 -0.69 14.59
CA LEU A 290 -12.57 -2.06 15.05
C LEU A 290 -12.67 -3.06 13.89
N MET A 291 -13.68 -2.92 13.03
CA MET A 291 -13.86 -3.78 11.86
C MET A 291 -12.66 -3.71 10.92
N VAL A 292 -12.18 -2.51 10.60
CA VAL A 292 -10.99 -2.31 9.75
C VAL A 292 -9.78 -2.96 10.39
N ALA A 293 -9.49 -2.67 11.66
CA ALA A 293 -8.31 -3.20 12.33
C ALA A 293 -8.28 -4.73 12.38
N PHE A 294 -9.39 -5.37 12.78
CA PHE A 294 -9.47 -6.83 12.83
C PHE A 294 -9.55 -7.48 11.45
N SER A 295 -10.11 -6.81 10.44
CA SER A 295 -10.10 -7.29 9.06
C SER A 295 -8.67 -7.26 8.49
N THR A 296 -7.92 -6.19 8.74
CA THR A 296 -6.49 -6.09 8.36
C THR A 296 -5.64 -7.14 9.06
N ASP A 297 -5.82 -7.37 10.38
CA ASP A 297 -5.10 -8.44 11.10
C ASP A 297 -5.47 -9.83 10.56
N ASN A 298 -6.76 -10.09 10.31
CA ASN A 298 -7.19 -11.36 9.73
C ASN A 298 -6.60 -11.55 8.32
N ALA A 299 -6.56 -10.51 7.48
CA ALA A 299 -5.93 -10.57 6.18
C ALA A 299 -4.43 -10.89 6.28
N MET A 300 -3.72 -10.27 7.24
CA MET A 300 -2.31 -10.58 7.51
C MET A 300 -2.11 -12.03 7.98
N GLN A 301 -2.98 -12.54 8.85
CA GLN A 301 -2.93 -13.93 9.33
C GLN A 301 -3.15 -14.95 8.21
N GLN A 302 -3.89 -14.57 7.16
CA GLN A 302 -4.17 -15.43 6.01
C GLN A 302 -3.07 -15.36 4.93
N SER A 303 -2.19 -14.36 4.98
CA SER A 303 -1.07 -14.26 4.05
C SER A 303 -0.07 -15.40 4.27
N LYS A 304 0.45 -15.97 3.18
CA LYS A 304 1.44 -17.07 3.23
C LYS A 304 2.85 -16.57 3.53
N THR A 305 3.12 -15.31 3.23
CA THR A 305 4.47 -14.75 3.20
C THR A 305 4.78 -13.85 4.39
N LEU A 306 3.75 -13.33 5.06
CA LEU A 306 3.89 -12.38 6.15
C LEU A 306 3.56 -12.98 7.51
N GLU A 307 4.30 -12.55 8.52
CA GLU A 307 4.06 -12.89 9.92
C GLU A 307 3.83 -11.60 10.72
N ARG A 308 2.91 -11.66 11.67
CA ARG A 308 2.65 -10.54 12.60
C ARG A 308 3.91 -10.22 13.40
N ASN A 309 4.25 -8.94 13.50
CA ASN A 309 5.42 -8.47 14.24
C ASN A 309 5.02 -7.65 15.47
N SER A 310 6.02 -7.15 16.21
CA SER A 310 5.79 -6.35 17.43
C SER A 310 4.89 -5.13 17.18
N ALA A 311 5.10 -4.42 16.07
CA ALA A 311 4.31 -3.25 15.71
C ALA A 311 2.84 -3.62 15.43
N THR A 312 2.59 -4.76 14.76
CA THR A 312 1.23 -5.27 14.53
C THR A 312 0.45 -5.41 15.84
N PHE A 313 1.05 -6.09 16.83
CA PHE A 313 0.41 -6.28 18.14
C PHE A 313 0.27 -4.99 18.92
N ALA A 314 1.27 -4.10 18.88
CA ALA A 314 1.19 -2.80 19.55
C ALA A 314 0.03 -1.95 19.00
N TYR A 315 -0.12 -1.85 17.68
CA TYR A 315 -1.21 -1.09 17.08
C TYR A 315 -2.58 -1.70 17.39
N LEU A 316 -2.72 -3.04 17.35
CA LEU A 316 -3.98 -3.69 17.74
C LEU A 316 -4.36 -3.42 19.20
N LEU A 317 -3.38 -3.45 20.11
CA LEU A 317 -3.59 -3.11 21.52
C LEU A 317 -4.01 -1.65 21.69
N GLN A 318 -3.38 -0.72 20.97
CA GLN A 318 -3.77 0.70 20.96
C GLN A 318 -5.19 0.91 20.41
N VAL A 319 -5.56 0.21 19.34
CA VAL A 319 -6.93 0.24 18.80
C VAL A 319 -7.94 -0.23 19.85
N ILE A 320 -7.66 -1.35 20.53
CA ILE A 320 -8.55 -1.85 21.59
C ILE A 320 -8.63 -0.86 22.75
N ALA A 321 -7.50 -0.30 23.18
CA ALA A 321 -7.45 0.70 24.25
C ALA A 321 -8.34 1.91 23.94
N LYS A 322 -8.28 2.38 22.68
CA LYS A 322 -8.97 3.58 22.20
C LYS A 322 -10.46 3.36 21.98
N TYR A 323 -10.84 2.28 21.30
CA TYR A 323 -12.21 2.11 20.80
C TYR A 323 -13.08 1.20 21.68
N ILE A 324 -12.50 0.36 22.54
CA ILE A 324 -13.28 -0.45 23.48
C ILE A 324 -13.28 0.25 24.85
N PRO A 325 -14.46 0.48 25.47
CA PRO A 325 -14.52 1.02 26.82
C PRO A 325 -13.85 0.09 27.84
N ALA A 326 -13.34 0.67 28.93
CA ALA A 326 -12.77 -0.10 30.03
C ALA A 326 -13.79 -1.07 30.63
N CYS A 327 -13.52 -2.36 30.47
CA CYS A 327 -14.35 -3.45 30.98
C CYS A 327 -13.57 -4.76 30.94
N GLU A 328 -14.13 -5.80 31.57
CA GLU A 328 -13.52 -7.13 31.61
C GLU A 328 -13.30 -7.71 30.20
N PHE A 329 -14.21 -7.44 29.26
CA PHE A 329 -14.06 -7.86 27.88
C PHE A 329 -12.81 -7.25 27.22
N ARG A 330 -12.59 -5.93 27.38
CA ARG A 330 -11.38 -5.26 26.88
C ARG A 330 -10.11 -5.91 27.45
N GLY A 331 -10.11 -6.16 28.76
CA GLY A 331 -8.99 -6.83 29.44
C GLY A 331 -8.70 -8.23 28.89
N ASN A 332 -9.75 -9.03 28.65
CA ASN A 332 -9.62 -10.38 28.09
C ASN A 332 -9.04 -10.35 26.66
N VAL A 333 -9.51 -9.44 25.80
CA VAL A 333 -9.00 -9.31 24.43
C VAL A 333 -7.55 -8.82 24.43
N ALA A 334 -7.23 -7.79 25.22
CA ALA A 334 -5.87 -7.28 25.35
C ALA A 334 -4.92 -8.37 25.84
N HIS A 335 -5.32 -9.14 26.87
CA HIS A 335 -4.50 -10.25 27.39
C HIS A 335 -4.34 -11.38 26.37
N ALA A 336 -5.36 -11.67 25.56
CA ALA A 336 -5.24 -12.65 24.47
C ALA A 336 -4.21 -12.22 23.41
N LEU A 337 -4.26 -10.96 22.97
CA LEU A 337 -3.27 -10.41 22.03
C LEU A 337 -1.85 -10.41 22.61
N TRP A 338 -1.71 -10.04 23.89
CA TRP A 338 -0.45 -10.12 24.61
C TRP A 338 0.15 -11.53 24.59
N MET A 339 -0.67 -12.52 24.94
CA MET A 339 -0.25 -13.92 24.95
C MET A 339 0.12 -14.42 23.55
N GLN A 340 -0.58 -13.95 22.50
CA GLN A 340 -0.21 -14.23 21.11
C GLN A 340 1.15 -13.62 20.76
N ALA A 341 1.38 -12.34 21.04
CA ALA A 341 2.67 -11.67 20.81
C ALA A 341 3.82 -12.38 21.52
N LYS A 342 3.58 -12.80 22.77
CA LYS A 342 4.50 -13.62 23.58
C LYS A 342 4.78 -14.96 22.91
N SER A 343 3.74 -15.70 22.48
CA SER A 343 3.89 -17.00 21.82
C SER A 343 4.66 -16.94 20.49
N SER A 344 4.49 -15.85 19.74
CA SER A 344 5.21 -15.57 18.50
C SER A 344 6.67 -15.14 18.75
N GLY A 345 7.00 -14.73 19.97
CA GLY A 345 8.32 -14.22 20.35
C GLY A 345 8.63 -12.85 19.73
N VAL A 346 7.60 -12.04 19.49
CA VAL A 346 7.70 -10.66 18.95
C VAL A 346 7.34 -9.62 20.01
N TYR A 347 7.50 -9.98 21.27
CA TYR A 347 7.22 -9.14 22.43
C TYR A 347 8.42 -8.23 22.76
N ASN A 348 8.19 -6.91 22.89
CA ASN A 348 9.18 -5.87 23.18
C ASN A 348 8.56 -4.72 24.02
N ASP A 349 9.36 -3.68 24.30
CA ASP A 349 8.92 -2.46 25.03
C ASP A 349 7.62 -1.88 24.45
N GLN A 350 7.54 -1.74 23.12
CA GLN A 350 6.37 -1.15 22.46
C GLN A 350 5.07 -1.95 22.70
N VAL A 351 5.14 -3.28 22.64
CA VAL A 351 3.99 -4.14 22.95
C VAL A 351 3.64 -4.05 24.43
N MET A 352 4.65 -3.96 25.32
CA MET A 352 4.46 -3.78 26.76
C MET A 352 3.72 -2.48 27.09
N ASP A 353 4.20 -1.38 26.55
CA ASP A 353 3.61 -0.05 26.76
C ASP A 353 2.17 -0.01 26.22
N ALA A 354 1.93 -0.53 25.01
CA ALA A 354 0.59 -0.61 24.44
C ALA A 354 -0.35 -1.52 25.24
N TYR A 355 0.17 -2.60 25.84
CA TYR A 355 -0.61 -3.49 26.68
C TYR A 355 -1.01 -2.82 28.00
N PHE A 356 -0.09 -2.11 28.65
CA PHE A 356 -0.41 -1.32 29.84
C PHE A 356 -1.42 -0.22 29.53
N GLN A 357 -1.23 0.50 28.41
CA GLN A 357 -2.19 1.51 27.95
C GLN A 357 -3.59 0.93 27.73
N ALA A 358 -3.71 -0.30 27.20
CA ALA A 358 -5.00 -0.98 27.03
C ALA A 358 -5.68 -1.37 28.36
N HIS A 359 -4.95 -1.34 29.47
CA HIS A 359 -5.47 -1.52 30.83
C HIS A 359 -5.74 -0.22 31.58
N GLU A 360 -5.54 0.94 30.95
CA GLU A 360 -5.86 2.23 31.53
C GLU A 360 -7.12 2.84 30.85
N PRO A 361 -8.14 3.27 31.62
CA PRO A 361 -8.35 2.98 33.04
C PRO A 361 -8.62 1.48 33.30
N SER A 362 -8.57 1.04 34.57
CA SER A 362 -8.66 -0.37 34.95
C SER A 362 -9.80 -1.11 34.26
N ASN A 363 -9.48 -2.29 33.70
CA ASN A 363 -10.44 -3.18 33.06
C ASN A 363 -11.25 -4.01 34.08
N SER A 364 -10.64 -4.33 35.24
CA SER A 364 -11.25 -5.01 36.39
C SER A 364 -10.18 -5.26 37.47
N ALA A 365 -10.58 -5.43 38.73
CA ALA A 365 -9.67 -5.80 39.82
C ALA A 365 -8.84 -7.07 39.55
N ARG A 366 -9.43 -8.06 38.85
CA ARG A 366 -8.73 -9.31 38.48
C ARG A 366 -7.56 -9.06 37.53
N HIS A 367 -7.75 -8.18 36.56
CA HIS A 367 -6.70 -7.82 35.62
C HIS A 367 -5.59 -7.02 36.32
N ASP A 368 -5.95 -6.11 37.23
CA ASP A 368 -5.00 -5.33 38.02
C ASP A 368 -4.14 -6.23 38.91
N GLU A 369 -4.75 -7.18 39.63
CA GLU A 369 -4.03 -8.16 40.44
C GLU A 369 -3.07 -9.00 39.58
N TRP A 370 -3.50 -9.40 38.39
CA TRP A 370 -2.65 -10.15 37.47
C TRP A 370 -1.46 -9.31 36.97
N LEU A 371 -1.68 -8.04 36.58
CA LEU A 371 -0.61 -7.13 36.14
C LEU A 371 0.42 -6.92 37.24
N GLU A 372 -0.05 -6.61 38.45
CA GLU A 372 0.78 -6.42 39.64
C GLU A 372 1.63 -7.66 39.94
N LYS A 373 1.03 -8.85 39.86
CA LYS A 373 1.71 -10.11 40.17
C LYS A 373 2.69 -10.58 39.10
N ASN A 374 2.38 -10.36 37.82
CA ASN A 374 3.11 -10.99 36.71
C ASN A 374 3.97 -10.03 35.90
N LEU A 375 3.65 -8.74 35.88
CA LEU A 375 4.35 -7.77 35.03
C LEU A 375 5.01 -6.63 35.81
N LYS A 376 4.63 -6.36 37.06
CA LYS A 376 5.32 -5.33 37.84
C LYS A 376 6.77 -5.74 38.12
N GLY A 377 7.70 -4.89 37.69
CA GLY A 377 9.14 -5.15 37.82
C GLY A 377 9.68 -6.17 36.83
N PHE A 378 8.85 -6.67 35.90
CA PHE A 378 9.28 -7.58 34.85
C PHE A 378 10.10 -6.82 33.80
N ASP A 379 11.37 -7.18 33.64
CA ASP A 379 12.21 -6.64 32.57
C ASP A 379 12.34 -7.65 31.44
N TRP A 380 11.63 -7.40 30.32
CA TRP A 380 11.66 -8.31 29.18
C TRP A 380 13.07 -8.48 28.60
N ARG A 381 13.97 -7.50 28.77
CA ARG A 381 15.32 -7.57 28.22
C ARG A 381 16.18 -8.60 28.92
N THR A 382 15.88 -8.92 30.18
CA THR A 382 16.64 -9.88 30.99
C THR A 382 15.89 -11.19 31.15
N GLU A 383 14.56 -11.15 31.22
CA GLU A 383 13.74 -12.30 31.61
C GLU A 383 13.23 -13.13 30.43
N VAL A 384 13.21 -12.61 29.20
CA VAL A 384 12.76 -13.41 28.03
C VAL A 384 13.89 -14.24 27.42
N PRO A 385 13.57 -15.41 26.82
CA PRO A 385 14.55 -16.24 26.12
C PRO A 385 15.37 -15.43 25.10
N GLN A 386 16.69 -15.66 25.04
CA GLN A 386 17.58 -14.96 24.10
C GLN A 386 17.12 -15.07 22.64
N ARG A 387 16.49 -16.20 22.27
CA ARG A 387 15.90 -16.41 20.94
C ARG A 387 14.86 -15.34 20.59
N TRP A 388 14.07 -14.90 21.56
CA TRP A 388 13.04 -13.87 21.34
C TRP A 388 13.68 -12.50 21.13
N ARG A 389 14.69 -12.15 21.94
CA ARG A 389 15.46 -10.90 21.74
C ARG A 389 16.07 -10.82 20.34
N ARG A 390 16.62 -11.94 19.83
CA ARG A 390 17.13 -12.03 18.45
C ARG A 390 16.03 -11.91 17.41
N ARG A 391 14.85 -12.50 17.64
CA ARG A 391 13.69 -12.36 16.74
C ARG A 391 13.20 -10.92 16.68
N VAL A 392 13.01 -10.26 17.82
CA VAL A 392 12.61 -8.85 17.88
C VAL A 392 13.56 -7.99 17.04
N GLN A 393 14.87 -8.24 17.13
CA GLN A 393 15.85 -7.54 16.30
C GLN A 393 15.73 -7.86 14.80
N LYS A 394 15.46 -9.12 14.43
CA LYS A 394 15.25 -9.54 13.04
C LYS A 394 14.00 -8.90 12.41
N TYR A 395 12.91 -8.80 13.17
CA TYR A 395 11.63 -8.27 12.68
C TYR A 395 11.44 -6.78 12.96
N ARG A 396 12.45 -6.12 13.56
CA ARG A 396 12.46 -4.67 13.68
C ARG A 396 12.65 -4.10 12.28
N MET A 397 11.63 -3.42 11.79
CA MET A 397 11.69 -2.74 10.51
C MET A 397 12.79 -1.67 10.60
N VAL A 398 13.85 -1.86 9.82
CA VAL A 398 14.90 -0.85 9.65
C VAL A 398 14.65 -0.23 8.28
N PRO A 399 14.23 1.04 8.19
CA PRO A 399 13.92 1.70 6.91
C PRO A 399 15.06 1.67 5.89
N LYS A 400 16.31 1.53 6.37
CA LYS A 400 17.50 1.40 5.53
C LYS A 400 17.73 0.00 4.96
N GLN A 401 16.97 -1.01 5.41
CA GLN A 401 17.11 -2.42 5.03
C GLN A 401 15.99 -2.92 4.11
N THR A 402 15.00 -2.09 3.76
CA THR A 402 14.11 -2.35 2.62
C THR A 402 14.95 -2.31 1.34
N THR A 403 15.57 -3.44 1.05
CA THR A 403 16.28 -3.71 -0.20
C THR A 403 15.26 -3.90 -1.31
N TYR A 404 15.27 -2.98 -2.28
CA TYR A 404 14.69 -3.16 -3.62
C TYR A 404 15.54 -4.16 -4.41
#